data_AF-K1UZG3-F1
#
_entry.id   AF-K1UZG3-F1
#
_cell.length_a   1.000
_cell.length_b   1.000
_cell.length_c   1.000
_cell.angle_alpha   90.00
_cell.angle_beta   90.00
_cell.angle_gamma   90.00
#
_symmetry.space_group_name_H-M   'P 1'
#
loop_
_entity.id
_entity.type
_entity.pdbx_description
1 polymer ?
#
loop_
_entity_poly.entity_id
_entity_poly.type
_entity_poly.pdbx_seq_one_letter_code
_entity_poly.pdbx_strand_id
1 'polypeptide(L)' 'EPDEVNRNIEYDDEKKLLLKTVDALPDREKLIMNMRFGLGRYNEHTQKEVADILGISQSYISRLEKRIIARLKTEIEKVS' A
#
# COMPACT_ATOMS: atom_id res chain seq x y z
N GLU A 1 -0.92 15.13 -29.43
CA GLU A 1 -0.95 15.71 -28.08
C GLU A 1 0.13 15.05 -27.24
N PRO A 2 1.17 15.78 -26.83
CA PRO A 2 2.24 15.25 -25.97
C PRO A 2 1.79 14.97 -24.52
N ASP A 3 0.63 15.49 -24.10
CA ASP A 3 0.11 15.38 -22.74
C ASP A 3 -0.34 13.96 -22.34
N GLU A 4 -0.81 13.13 -23.27
CA GLU A 4 -1.26 11.77 -22.93
C GLU A 4 -0.08 10.84 -22.63
N VAL A 5 1.00 10.95 -23.41
CA VAL A 5 2.22 10.16 -23.20
C VAL A 5 2.92 10.56 -21.89
N ASN A 6 3.00 11.87 -21.60
CA ASN A 6 3.65 12.35 -20.38
C ASN A 6 2.89 11.89 -19.12
N ARG A 7 1.56 12.03 -19.10
CA ARG A 7 0.73 11.55 -18.00
C ARG A 7 0.90 10.05 -17.74
N ASN A 8 0.94 9.23 -18.78
CA ASN A 8 1.12 7.79 -18.64
C ASN A 8 2.48 7.43 -18.00
N ILE A 9 3.54 8.16 -18.36
CA ILE A 9 4.89 7.96 -17.80
C ILE A 9 4.91 8.36 -16.31
N GLU A 10 4.35 9.53 -15.98
CA GLU A 10 4.26 10.00 -14.58
C GLU A 10 3.47 9.01 -13.70
N TYR A 11 2.32 8.51 -14.16
CA TYR A 11 1.54 7.50 -13.44
C TYR A 11 2.31 6.20 -13.20
N ASP A 12 3.08 5.74 -14.20
CA ASP A 12 3.89 4.53 -14.08
C ASP A 12 5.02 4.70 -13.05
N ASP A 13 5.61 5.89 -12.97
CA ASP A 13 6.68 6.18 -12.02
C ASP A 13 6.16 6.35 -10.59
N GLU A 14 5.04 7.04 -10.39
CA GLU A 14 4.35 7.11 -9.09
C GLU A 14 3.99 5.70 -8.58
N LYS A 15 3.45 4.85 -9.47
CA LYS A 15 3.10 3.47 -9.13
C LYS A 15 4.33 2.65 -8.73
N LYS A 16 5.44 2.77 -9.45
CA LYS A 16 6.70 2.09 -9.09
C LYS A 16 7.22 2.57 -7.73
N LEU A 17 7.17 3.87 -7.47
CA LEU A 17 7.59 4.43 -6.19
C LEU A 17 6.74 3.89 -5.03
N LEU A 18 5.41 3.86 -5.19
CA LEU A 18 4.50 3.30 -4.18
C LEU A 18 4.83 1.83 -3.89
N LEU A 19 4.93 0.99 -4.92
CA LEU A 19 5.23 -0.44 -4.78
C LEU A 19 6.57 -0.67 -4.09
N LYS A 20 7.61 0.08 -4.49
CA LYS A 20 8.94 0.00 -3.85
C LYS A 20 8.89 0.39 -2.37
N THR A 21 8.11 1.43 -2.04
CA THR A 21 7.97 1.90 -0.66
C THR A 21 7.22 0.88 0.20
N VAL A 22 6.19 0.23 -0.34
CA VAL A 22 5.49 -0.87 0.32
C VAL A 22 6.40 -2.08 0.52
N ASP A 23 7.24 -2.41 -0.45
CA ASP A 23 8.18 -3.54 -0.34
C ASP A 23 9.24 -3.36 0.75
N ALA A 24 9.56 -2.10 1.09
CA ALA A 24 10.47 -1.74 2.18
C ALA A 24 9.83 -1.80 3.58
N LEU A 25 8.52 -2.07 3.69
CA LEU A 25 7.86 -2.24 4.97
C LEU A 25 8.29 -3.56 5.65
N PRO A 26 8.25 -3.62 6.99
CA PRO A 26 8.34 -4.89 7.73
C PRO A 26 7.34 -5.92 7.19
N ASP A 27 7.72 -7.19 7.18
CA ASP A 27 6.95 -8.24 6.49
C ASP A 27 5.47 -8.30 6.87
N ARG A 28 5.15 -8.09 8.15
CA ARG A 28 3.76 -8.06 8.62
C ARG A 28 2.99 -6.85 8.08
N GLU A 29 3.60 -5.67 8.05
CA GLU A 29 2.98 -4.46 7.53
C GLU A 29 2.81 -4.56 6.00
N LYS A 30 3.84 -5.03 5.30
CA LYS A 30 3.81 -5.33 3.87
C LYS A 30 2.68 -6.31 3.51
N LEU A 31 2.57 -7.41 4.25
CA LEU A 31 1.50 -8.40 4.05
C LEU A 31 0.10 -7.78 4.24
N ILE A 32 -0.09 -6.97 5.28
CA ILE A 32 -1.36 -6.26 5.52
C ILE A 32 -1.68 -5.35 4.33
N MET A 33 -0.72 -4.53 3.87
CA MET A 33 -0.95 -3.62 2.74
C MET A 33 -1.24 -4.37 1.44
N ASN A 34 -0.50 -5.45 1.16
CA ASN A 34 -0.71 -6.26 -0.03
C ASN A 34 -2.12 -6.87 -0.06
N MET A 35 -2.60 -7.42 1.05
CA MET A 35 -3.97 -7.93 1.14
C MET A 35 -5.02 -6.82 1.10
N ARG A 36 -4.80 -5.69 1.80
CA ARG A 36 -5.81 -4.62 1.91
C ARG A 36 -6.08 -3.89 0.61
N PHE A 37 -5.09 -3.81 -0.27
CA PHE A 37 -5.15 -3.02 -1.50
C PHE A 37 -4.85 -3.86 -2.76
N GLY A 38 -4.79 -5.19 -2.64
CA GLY A 38 -4.52 -6.09 -3.76
C GLY A 38 -3.19 -5.83 -4.46
N LEU A 39 -2.15 -5.45 -3.71
CA LEU A 39 -0.85 -5.11 -4.29
C LEU A 39 -0.07 -6.39 -4.65
N GLY A 40 0.64 -6.35 -5.77
CA GLY A 40 1.36 -7.51 -6.29
C GLY A 40 0.42 -8.57 -6.87
N ARG A 41 0.46 -9.80 -6.32
CA ARG A 41 -0.41 -10.93 -6.72
C ARG A 41 -1.51 -11.25 -5.71
N TYR A 42 -1.77 -10.34 -4.77
CA TYR A 42 -2.82 -10.52 -3.76
C TYR A 42 -4.15 -9.99 -4.27
N ASN A 43 -5.24 -10.61 -3.84
CA ASN A 43 -6.58 -10.04 -4.00
C ASN A 43 -6.81 -8.98 -2.92
N GLU A 44 -7.63 -7.99 -3.25
CA GLU A 44 -8.08 -7.00 -2.27
C GLU A 44 -9.01 -7.66 -1.24
N HIS A 45 -8.79 -7.34 0.03
CA HIS A 45 -9.57 -7.81 1.17
C HIS A 45 -9.94 -6.64 2.07
N THR A 46 -11.15 -6.62 2.62
CA THR A 46 -11.61 -5.66 3.63
C THR A 46 -10.79 -5.75 4.93
N GLN A 47 -10.86 -4.72 5.79
CA GLN A 47 -10.19 -4.77 7.11
C GLN A 47 -10.67 -5.95 7.95
N LYS A 48 -11.96 -6.30 7.85
CA LYS A 48 -12.55 -7.43 8.55
C LYS A 48 -11.98 -8.74 8.04
N GLU A 49 -11.96 -8.96 6.73
CA GLU A 49 -11.41 -10.19 6.14
C GLU A 49 -9.93 -10.38 6.47
N VAL A 50 -9.13 -9.31 6.40
CA VAL A 50 -7.72 -9.36 6.82
C VAL A 50 -7.59 -9.70 8.31
N ALA A 51 -8.48 -9.17 9.16
CA ALA A 51 -8.48 -9.47 10.58
C ALA A 51 -8.81 -10.94 10.85
N ASP A 52 -9.82 -11.47 10.14
CA ASP A 52 -10.25 -12.86 10.20
C ASP A 52 -9.11 -13.80 9.75
N ILE A 53 -8.41 -13.47 8.65
CA ILE A 53 -7.25 -14.23 8.14
C ILE A 53 -6.09 -14.24 9.15
N LEU A 54 -5.80 -13.09 9.77
CA LEU A 54 -4.67 -12.93 10.68
C LEU A 54 -4.98 -13.28 12.15
N GLY A 55 -6.21 -13.66 12.46
CA GLY A 55 -6.65 -14.03 13.81
C GLY A 55 -6.55 -12.87 14.82
N ILE A 56 -6.81 -11.64 14.37
CA ILE A 56 -6.78 -10.43 15.22
C ILE A 56 -8.05 -9.60 15.03
N SER A 57 -8.25 -8.57 15.86
CA SER A 57 -9.44 -7.73 15.72
C SER A 57 -9.36 -6.76 14.54
N GLN A 58 -10.49 -6.51 13.88
CA GLN A 58 -10.60 -5.52 12.80
C GLN A 58 -10.16 -4.12 13.28
N SER A 59 -10.46 -3.74 14.53
CA SER A 59 -9.99 -2.47 15.09
C SER A 59 -8.47 -2.42 15.26
N TYR A 60 -7.79 -3.55 15.45
CA TYR A 60 -6.33 -3.58 15.45
C TYR A 60 -5.76 -3.43 14.04
N ILE A 61 -6.36 -4.08 13.03
CA ILE A 61 -6.02 -3.85 11.61
C ILE A 61 -6.19 -2.38 11.24
N SER A 62 -7.32 -1.76 11.59
CA SER A 62 -7.60 -0.34 11.32
C SER A 62 -6.50 0.58 11.90
N ARG A 63 -6.06 0.33 13.14
CA ARG A 63 -4.98 1.08 13.78
C ARG A 63 -3.62 0.86 13.10
N LEU A 64 -3.32 -0.36 12.66
CA LEU A 64 -2.09 -0.66 11.93
C LEU A 64 -2.10 0.03 10.56
N GLU A 65 -3.17 -0.14 9.79
CA GLU A 65 -3.35 0.47 8.46
C GLU A 65 -3.15 1.98 8.51
N LYS A 66 -3.81 2.68 9.46
CA LYS A 66 -3.64 4.13 9.63
C LYS A 66 -2.18 4.53 9.87
N ARG A 67 -1.44 3.77 10.68
CA ARG A 67 -0.02 4.03 10.98
C ARG A 67 0.88 3.76 9.78
N ILE A 68 0.63 2.65 9.08
CA ILE A 68 1.40 2.25 7.90
C ILE A 68 1.20 3.29 6.79
N ILE A 69 -0.04 3.70 6.51
CA ILE A 69 -0.35 4.74 5.51
C ILE A 69 0.34 6.07 5.85
N ALA A 70 0.31 6.49 7.12
CA ALA A 70 1.00 7.71 7.54
C ALA A 70 2.51 7.63 7.28
N ARG A 71 3.14 6.48 7.58
CA ARG A 71 4.55 6.23 7.28
C ARG A 71 4.83 6.26 5.77
N LEU A 72 4.05 5.53 4.98
CA LEU A 72 4.21 5.47 3.51
C LEU A 72 4.12 6.87 2.90
N LYS A 73 3.15 7.68 3.33
CA LYS A 73 3.01 9.08 2.89
C LYS A 73 4.28 9.89 3.18
N THR A 74 4.79 9.84 4.40
CA THR A 74 6.03 10.55 4.77
C THR A 74 7.25 10.06 3.99
N GLU A 75 7.36 8.77 3.68
CA GLU A 75 8.48 8.25 2.89
C GLU A 75 8.38 8.64 1.42
N ILE A 76 7.19 8.62 0.82
CA ILE A 76 6.98 9.07 -0.56
C ILE A 76 7.29 10.56 -0.69
N GLU A 77 6.81 11.40 0.23
CA GLU A 77 7.07 12.86 0.25
C GLU A 77 8.56 13.23 0.37
N LYS A 78 9.43 12.33 0.87
CA LYS A 78 10.89 12.55 0.93
C LYS A 78 11.60 12.19 -0.37
N VAL A 79 11.00 11.32 -1.19
CA VAL A 79 11.62 10.73 -2.38
C VAL A 79 11.10 11.40 -3.66
N SER A 80 9.87 11.90 -3.64
CA SER A 80 9.29 12.80 -4.65
C SER A 80 9.91 14.20 -4.58
#